data_AF-A0A0F9GK73-F1
#
_entry.id   AF-A0A0F9GK73-F1
#
_cell.length_a   1.000
_cell.length_b   1.000
_cell.length_c   1.000
_cell.angle_alpha   90.00
_cell.angle_beta   90.00
_cell.angle_gamma   90.00
#
_symmetry.space_group_name_H-M   'P 1'
#
loop_
_entity.id
_entity.type
_entity.pdbx_description
1 polymer ?
#
loop_
_entity_poly.entity_id
_entity_poly.type
_entity_poly.pdbx_seq_one_letter_code
_entity_poly.pdbx_strand_id
1 'polypeptide(L)'
;VLRIGYTTTAATTFPPSKGGLGLEIDKMSRRAADIHWDELIEKIIQDADGKKALTTIVIDSYEVGHQNWTDDFPQLFKSHSNYDIIPNLVCMTGRIVESTDYTERVLWDVRNTVAEFTHQNFFHYFKEKCHEQGFELACEPYGIGSFDALKVAKMLDLKMTEFFLWETPWFRRNLWEWTRQVVSSAAHLTGDKIVGAEAFTRHQGDWTAHPYNIKIKGDRVFTNGVNRYIFHTSVHQPWNDDVKPGFTMGMFGTQVHRNNTWFFKAKEWFTYITRCQYLMQKGNYMSDILVLYGDNRGFNNFISESDPVMDYLPGYRFNLAEMGTLQDLSVDDNGDIRVTHNGTLLENKYSLILLKRADLMTVESVELLGKLASQGAKIFTPRPIRTPSLTNFSKADEQLSKLAEKYWDSGLIATPDKFDQTLAKIQPDCEMPDSTEYCHHTIDGNSFYFVSNQTYTERIK
;
A
#
# COMPACT_ATOMS: atom_id res chain seq x y z
N VAL A 1 10.75 -10.21 40.47
CA VAL A 1 11.90 -10.04 39.53
C VAL A 1 11.46 -10.54 38.17
N LEU A 2 11.49 -9.69 37.14
CA LEU A 2 11.17 -10.06 35.77
C LEU A 2 12.48 -10.08 34.96
N ARG A 3 12.77 -11.18 34.28
CA ARG A 3 13.91 -11.29 33.36
C ARG A 3 13.39 -11.06 31.94
N ILE A 4 13.84 -9.99 31.29
CA ILE A 4 13.49 -9.64 29.91
C ILE A 4 14.74 -9.84 29.05
N GLY A 5 14.54 -10.41 27.86
CA GLY A 5 15.55 -10.58 26.83
C GLY A 5 14.85 -10.77 25.49
N TYR A 6 15.63 -10.93 24.42
CA TYR A 6 15.12 -11.18 23.08
C TYR A 6 15.81 -12.39 22.46
N THR A 7 15.19 -12.95 21.44
CA THR A 7 15.69 -14.05 20.61
C THR A 7 15.21 -13.84 19.18
N THR A 8 15.78 -14.55 18.21
CA THR A 8 15.28 -14.54 16.83
C THR A 8 13.80 -14.93 16.77
N THR A 9 13.05 -14.36 15.83
CA THR A 9 11.70 -14.80 15.46
C THR A 9 11.69 -16.17 14.77
N ALA A 10 12.88 -16.64 14.35
CA ALA A 10 13.10 -17.84 13.55
C ALA A 10 12.42 -17.82 12.17
N ALA A 11 12.01 -16.64 11.69
CA ALA A 11 11.57 -16.47 10.31
C ALA A 11 12.74 -16.69 9.34
N THR A 12 12.44 -17.32 8.21
CA THR A 12 13.44 -17.68 7.18
C THR A 12 12.94 -17.31 5.80
N THR A 13 13.87 -17.12 4.88
CA THR A 13 13.58 -16.97 3.45
C THR A 13 12.81 -18.19 2.91
N PHE A 14 11.77 -17.95 2.10
CA PHE A 14 10.94 -19.03 1.55
C PHE A 14 10.27 -18.64 0.22
N PRO A 15 10.14 -19.56 -0.76
CA PRO A 15 10.84 -20.85 -0.84
C PRO A 15 12.31 -20.66 -1.24
N PRO A 16 13.29 -21.25 -0.54
CA PRO A 16 14.69 -20.99 -0.80
C PRO A 16 15.20 -21.80 -2.01
N SER A 17 16.14 -21.21 -2.76
CA SER A 17 17.02 -21.99 -3.64
C SER A 17 17.99 -22.85 -2.82
N LYS A 18 18.68 -23.80 -3.45
CA LYS A 18 19.73 -24.58 -2.76
C LYS A 18 20.82 -23.63 -2.26
N GLY A 19 20.98 -23.54 -0.93
CA GLY A 19 21.93 -22.64 -0.27
C GLY A 19 21.35 -21.24 0.06
N GLY A 20 20.12 -20.95 -0.38
CA GLY A 20 19.43 -19.68 -0.09
C GLY A 20 18.56 -19.70 1.18
N LEU A 21 18.48 -20.83 1.89
CA LEU A 21 17.74 -20.92 3.15
C LEU A 21 18.56 -20.29 4.28
N GLY A 22 18.04 -19.26 4.91
CA GLY A 22 18.66 -18.60 6.04
C GLY A 22 17.63 -17.86 6.88
N LEU A 23 18.07 -17.37 8.04
CA LEU A 23 17.26 -16.48 8.85
C LEU A 23 17.02 -15.16 8.12
N GLU A 24 15.82 -14.62 8.29
CA GLU A 24 15.49 -13.28 7.86
C GLU A 24 16.33 -12.23 8.57
N ILE A 25 16.70 -11.17 7.85
CA ILE A 25 17.47 -10.08 8.44
C ILE A 25 16.61 -9.24 9.38
N ASP A 26 17.26 -8.64 10.38
CA ASP A 26 16.65 -7.63 11.25
C ASP A 26 16.36 -6.36 10.45
N LYS A 27 15.08 -6.07 10.24
CA LYS A 27 14.61 -4.94 9.42
C LYS A 27 14.79 -3.57 10.08
N MET A 28 15.10 -3.51 11.38
CA MET A 28 15.45 -2.26 12.06
C MET A 28 16.96 -1.98 12.04
N SER A 29 17.80 -2.90 11.56
CA SER A 29 19.27 -2.77 11.63
C SER A 29 19.90 -2.54 10.26
N ARG A 30 20.48 -1.34 10.04
CA ARG A 30 21.28 -1.07 8.83
C ARG A 30 22.45 -2.02 8.67
N ARG A 31 23.10 -2.39 9.77
CA ARG A 31 24.19 -3.37 9.78
C ARG A 31 23.73 -4.74 9.24
N ALA A 32 22.52 -5.18 9.57
CA ALA A 32 21.98 -6.43 9.03
C ALA A 32 21.65 -6.31 7.54
N ALA A 33 21.10 -5.16 7.11
CA ALA A 33 20.88 -4.84 5.70
C ALA A 33 22.19 -4.81 4.90
N ASP A 34 23.28 -4.25 5.47
CA ASP A 34 24.61 -4.24 4.87
C ASP A 34 25.13 -5.65 4.61
N ILE A 35 25.11 -6.49 5.63
CA ILE A 35 25.56 -7.88 5.50
C ILE A 35 24.73 -8.61 4.44
N HIS A 36 23.41 -8.43 4.41
CA HIS A 36 22.57 -9.05 3.39
C HIS A 36 22.91 -8.56 1.98
N TRP A 37 23.09 -7.26 1.82
CA TRP A 37 23.45 -6.66 0.54
C TRP A 37 24.78 -7.21 0.03
N ASP A 38 25.82 -7.15 0.86
CA ASP A 38 27.18 -7.53 0.49
C ASP A 38 27.28 -9.04 0.20
N GLU A 39 26.55 -9.87 0.95
CA GLU A 39 26.63 -11.32 0.83
C GLU A 39 25.75 -11.93 -0.26
N LEU A 40 24.73 -11.20 -0.73
CA LEU A 40 23.78 -11.69 -1.74
C LEU A 40 23.68 -10.76 -2.94
N ILE A 41 23.20 -9.53 -2.74
CA ILE A 41 22.81 -8.62 -3.81
C ILE A 41 24.05 -8.17 -4.59
N GLU A 42 25.10 -7.76 -3.90
CA GLU A 42 26.38 -7.34 -4.48
C GLU A 42 27.01 -8.44 -5.34
N LYS A 43 26.92 -9.71 -4.91
CA LYS A 43 27.44 -10.85 -5.70
C LYS A 43 26.64 -11.05 -6.98
N ILE A 44 25.32 -10.89 -6.94
CA ILE A 44 24.46 -10.95 -8.14
C ILE A 44 24.81 -9.81 -9.10
N ILE A 45 25.03 -8.60 -8.58
CA ILE A 45 25.43 -7.43 -9.38
C ILE A 45 26.77 -7.70 -10.07
N GLN A 46 27.76 -8.23 -9.34
CA GLN A 46 29.07 -8.59 -9.89
C GLN A 46 29.00 -9.68 -10.97
N ASP A 47 28.19 -10.72 -10.75
CA ASP A 47 27.97 -11.78 -11.75
C ASP A 47 27.26 -11.24 -13.01
N ALA A 48 26.47 -10.18 -12.86
CA ALA A 48 25.79 -9.48 -13.94
C ALA A 48 26.60 -8.31 -14.54
N ASP A 49 27.88 -8.14 -14.19
CA ASP A 49 28.67 -7.01 -14.66
C ASP A 49 28.68 -6.89 -16.20
N GLY A 50 28.55 -5.65 -16.68
CA GLY A 50 28.37 -5.31 -18.09
C GLY A 50 27.02 -5.69 -18.71
N LYS A 51 26.10 -6.33 -17.96
CA LYS A 51 24.75 -6.70 -18.44
C LYS A 51 23.74 -5.59 -18.12
N LYS A 52 23.50 -4.73 -19.10
CA LYS A 52 22.52 -3.61 -19.02
C LYS A 52 21.05 -4.03 -18.82
N ALA A 53 20.76 -5.34 -18.81
CA ALA A 53 19.41 -5.87 -18.65
C ALA A 53 18.98 -5.97 -17.18
N LEU A 54 19.92 -6.01 -16.23
CA LEU A 54 19.62 -5.91 -14.81
C LEU A 54 19.48 -4.42 -14.47
N THR A 55 18.27 -3.99 -14.10
CA THR A 55 17.96 -2.56 -13.86
C THR A 55 17.25 -2.31 -12.54
N THR A 56 16.71 -3.37 -11.93
CA THR A 56 15.76 -3.23 -10.83
C THR A 56 15.95 -4.38 -9.85
N ILE A 57 15.99 -4.06 -8.56
CA ILE A 57 15.93 -5.03 -7.47
C ILE A 57 14.49 -5.03 -6.95
N VAL A 58 13.93 -6.21 -6.69
CA VAL A 58 12.57 -6.38 -6.18
C VAL A 58 12.61 -6.87 -4.75
N ILE A 59 11.92 -6.17 -3.85
CA ILE A 59 11.52 -6.71 -2.54
C ILE A 59 10.08 -7.19 -2.67
N ASP A 60 9.89 -8.51 -2.62
CA ASP A 60 8.57 -9.13 -2.74
C ASP A 60 7.65 -8.76 -1.55
N SER A 61 6.41 -9.25 -1.58
CA SER A 61 5.47 -9.11 -0.47
C SER A 61 6.04 -9.68 0.84
N TYR A 62 5.54 -9.17 1.97
CA TYR A 62 6.17 -9.40 3.28
C TYR A 62 5.43 -10.49 4.10
N GLU A 63 5.96 -11.71 4.16
CA GLU A 63 5.34 -12.84 4.91
C GLU A 63 6.15 -13.32 6.12
N VAL A 64 7.12 -12.53 6.58
CA VAL A 64 8.10 -13.00 7.59
C VAL A 64 7.76 -12.61 9.03
N GLY A 65 6.52 -12.14 9.25
CA GLY A 65 5.98 -11.84 10.56
C GLY A 65 6.53 -10.57 11.21
N HIS A 66 6.11 -10.32 12.44
CA HIS A 66 6.47 -9.10 13.16
C HIS A 66 7.79 -9.24 13.91
N GLN A 67 8.56 -8.15 13.92
CA GLN A 67 9.63 -7.91 14.89
C GLN A 67 9.24 -6.75 15.80
N ASN A 68 9.73 -6.75 17.05
CA ASN A 68 9.46 -5.71 18.03
C ASN A 68 10.69 -5.31 18.87
N TRP A 69 11.87 -5.80 18.49
CA TRP A 69 13.12 -5.53 19.19
C TRP A 69 14.32 -5.63 18.24
N THR A 70 15.36 -4.86 18.52
CA THR A 70 16.70 -4.91 17.91
C THR A 70 17.73 -4.53 18.98
N ASP A 71 19.02 -4.75 18.74
CA ASP A 71 20.10 -4.56 19.72
C ASP A 71 20.10 -3.13 20.33
N ASP A 72 19.84 -2.11 19.51
CA ASP A 72 19.83 -0.68 19.87
C ASP A 72 18.42 -0.11 20.08
N PHE A 73 17.40 -0.96 20.22
CA PHE A 73 16.01 -0.52 20.34
C PHE A 73 15.76 0.51 21.45
N PRO A 74 16.35 0.41 22.66
CA PRO A 74 16.14 1.45 23.69
C PRO A 74 16.61 2.85 23.25
N GLN A 75 17.70 2.94 22.49
CA GLN A 75 18.23 4.20 21.97
C GLN A 75 17.33 4.73 20.85
N LEU A 76 16.94 3.86 19.92
CA LEU A 76 16.01 4.18 18.83
C LEU A 76 14.67 4.70 19.40
N PHE A 77 14.08 3.97 20.34
CA PHE A 77 12.85 4.35 21.02
C PHE A 77 12.98 5.70 21.73
N LYS A 78 14.04 5.90 22.50
CA LYS A 78 14.24 7.17 23.21
C LYS A 78 14.37 8.35 22.25
N SER A 79 15.01 8.15 21.10
CA SER A 79 15.17 9.18 20.07
C SER A 79 13.85 9.54 19.37
N HIS A 80 12.97 8.56 19.19
CA HIS A 80 11.68 8.74 18.50
C HIS A 80 10.58 9.22 19.44
N SER A 81 10.42 8.54 20.58
CA SER A 81 9.33 8.78 21.53
C SER A 81 9.68 9.77 22.64
N ASN A 82 10.94 10.21 22.77
CA ASN A 82 11.40 11.19 23.77
C ASN A 82 11.27 10.76 25.25
N TYR A 83 11.22 9.45 25.54
CA TYR A 83 11.35 8.90 26.89
C TYR A 83 11.99 7.51 26.87
N ASP A 84 12.41 7.02 28.04
CA ASP A 84 13.05 5.71 28.17
C ASP A 84 12.02 4.58 28.20
N ILE A 85 12.18 3.57 27.35
CA ILE A 85 11.33 2.37 27.33
C ILE A 85 11.63 1.44 28.51
N ILE A 86 12.85 1.46 29.07
CA ILE A 86 13.31 0.47 30.06
C ILE A 86 12.38 0.39 31.29
N PRO A 87 11.92 1.49 31.91
CA PRO A 87 10.95 1.44 33.00
C PRO A 87 9.60 0.83 32.60
N ASN A 88 9.26 0.88 31.32
CA ASN A 88 7.97 0.51 30.76
C ASN A 88 7.96 -0.84 30.03
N LEU A 89 9.08 -1.58 30.01
CA LEU A 89 9.17 -2.89 29.32
C LEU A 89 8.15 -3.92 29.84
N VAL A 90 7.67 -3.75 31.08
CA VAL A 90 6.63 -4.60 31.65
C VAL A 90 5.35 -4.57 30.82
N CYS A 91 5.03 -3.44 30.16
CA CYS A 91 3.89 -3.31 29.25
C CYS A 91 3.92 -4.35 28.13
N MET A 92 5.11 -4.66 27.58
CA MET A 92 5.28 -5.62 26.48
C MET A 92 4.95 -7.06 26.88
N THR A 93 4.74 -7.33 28.18
CA THR A 93 4.35 -8.65 28.68
C THR A 93 2.84 -8.81 28.90
N GLY A 94 2.04 -7.82 28.47
CA GLY A 94 0.58 -7.79 28.67
C GLY A 94 0.16 -7.35 30.08
N ARG A 95 1.08 -6.81 30.88
CA ARG A 95 0.82 -6.30 32.23
C ARG A 95 0.52 -4.81 32.18
N ILE A 96 -0.48 -4.39 32.94
CA ILE A 96 -0.87 -2.99 33.06
C ILE A 96 0.14 -2.25 33.95
N VAL A 97 0.70 -1.16 33.44
CA VAL A 97 1.52 -0.19 34.16
C VAL A 97 0.70 1.08 34.33
N GLU A 98 0.53 1.53 35.58
CA GLU A 98 -0.30 2.68 36.01
C GLU A 98 -1.81 2.54 35.69
N SER A 99 -2.16 2.43 34.40
CA SER A 99 -3.53 2.24 33.91
C SER A 99 -3.52 1.60 32.51
N THR A 100 -4.66 1.11 32.06
CA THR A 100 -4.81 0.61 30.67
C THR A 100 -4.47 1.71 29.67
N ASP A 101 -4.90 2.96 29.92
CA ASP A 101 -4.62 4.09 29.04
C ASP A 101 -3.11 4.34 28.88
N TYR A 102 -2.39 4.42 30.00
CA TYR A 102 -0.94 4.57 30.03
C TYR A 102 -0.24 3.43 29.29
N THR A 103 -0.65 2.19 29.56
CA THR A 103 -0.06 1.00 28.95
C THR A 103 -0.26 0.99 27.43
N GLU A 104 -1.47 1.29 26.96
CA GLU A 104 -1.76 1.33 25.52
C GLU A 104 -1.00 2.44 24.79
N ARG A 105 -0.73 3.56 25.46
CA ARG A 105 0.11 4.64 24.92
C ARG A 105 1.56 4.22 24.73
N VAL A 106 2.14 3.56 25.72
CA VAL A 106 3.48 2.95 25.60
C VAL A 106 3.52 1.96 24.44
N LEU A 107 2.54 1.05 24.36
CA LEU A 107 2.51 0.05 23.31
C LEU A 107 2.31 0.66 21.92
N TRP A 108 1.58 1.77 21.82
CA TRP A 108 1.49 2.54 20.59
C TRP A 108 2.84 3.14 20.18
N ASP A 109 3.55 3.78 21.12
CA ASP A 109 4.89 4.33 20.88
C ASP A 109 5.89 3.25 20.44
N VAL A 110 5.80 2.04 21.02
CA VAL A 110 6.62 0.88 20.61
C VAL A 110 6.32 0.51 19.16
N ARG A 111 5.04 0.34 18.79
CA ARG A 111 4.66 0.00 17.41
C ARG A 111 5.11 1.06 16.42
N ASN A 112 4.93 2.34 16.76
CA ASN A 112 5.33 3.45 15.91
C ASN A 112 6.86 3.54 15.75
N THR A 113 7.62 3.28 16.82
CA THR A 113 9.09 3.20 16.77
C THR A 113 9.56 2.08 15.85
N VAL A 114 8.99 0.87 16.00
CA VAL A 114 9.36 -0.27 15.15
C VAL A 114 9.08 0.05 13.68
N ALA A 115 7.91 0.64 13.38
CA ALA A 115 7.56 1.02 12.02
C ALA A 115 8.52 2.06 11.45
N GLU A 116 8.80 3.13 12.19
CA GLU A 116 9.71 4.19 11.75
C GLU A 116 11.10 3.65 11.40
N PHE A 117 11.69 2.83 12.25
CA PHE A 117 13.02 2.30 11.99
C PHE A 117 13.03 1.16 10.96
N THR A 118 11.91 0.47 10.75
CA THR A 118 11.75 -0.43 9.59
C THR A 118 11.68 0.37 8.29
N HIS A 119 10.98 1.53 8.27
CA HIS A 119 10.95 2.42 7.12
C HIS A 119 12.34 2.95 6.78
N GLN A 120 13.06 3.48 7.78
CA GLN A 120 14.36 4.11 7.57
C GLN A 120 15.47 3.10 7.26
N ASN A 121 15.57 2.02 8.02
CA ASN A 121 16.76 1.16 8.01
C ASN A 121 16.64 -0.04 7.07
N PHE A 122 15.43 -0.37 6.62
CA PHE A 122 15.20 -1.38 5.60
C PHE A 122 14.77 -0.76 4.28
N PHE A 123 13.55 -0.24 4.17
CA PHE A 123 13.02 0.19 2.87
C PHE A 123 13.78 1.37 2.25
N HIS A 124 13.96 2.46 3.01
CA HIS A 124 14.69 3.64 2.53
C HIS A 124 16.16 3.30 2.28
N TYR A 125 16.80 2.58 3.20
CA TYR A 125 18.21 2.23 3.08
C TYR A 125 18.50 1.28 1.89
N PHE A 126 17.62 0.30 1.62
CA PHE A 126 17.73 -0.53 0.41
C PHE A 126 17.55 0.30 -0.85
N LYS A 127 16.66 1.29 -0.85
CA LYS A 127 16.51 2.22 -1.97
C LYS A 127 17.79 3.02 -2.23
N GLU A 128 18.39 3.58 -1.17
CA GLU A 128 19.68 4.28 -1.26
C GLU A 128 20.75 3.39 -1.87
N LYS A 129 20.90 2.14 -1.38
CA LYS A 129 21.85 1.18 -1.93
C LYS A 129 21.59 0.82 -3.39
N CYS A 130 20.33 0.64 -3.79
CA CYS A 130 19.99 0.44 -5.20
C CYS A 130 20.44 1.63 -6.05
N HIS A 131 20.15 2.85 -5.61
CA HIS A 131 20.49 4.08 -6.35
C HIS A 131 22.00 4.30 -6.44
N GLU A 132 22.77 3.99 -5.39
CA GLU A 132 24.24 4.05 -5.39
C GLU A 132 24.86 3.16 -6.50
N GLN A 133 24.19 2.07 -6.84
CA GLN A 133 24.62 1.12 -7.88
C GLN A 133 23.87 1.30 -9.22
N GLY A 134 23.01 2.32 -9.34
CA GLY A 134 22.27 2.63 -10.57
C GLY A 134 21.05 1.74 -10.83
N PHE A 135 20.52 1.06 -9.81
CA PHE A 135 19.30 0.26 -9.88
C PHE A 135 18.09 1.01 -9.31
N GLU A 136 16.90 0.68 -9.83
CA GLU A 136 15.62 1.04 -9.21
C GLU A 136 15.25 0.03 -8.12
N LEU A 137 14.53 0.49 -7.09
CA LEU A 137 13.88 -0.39 -6.12
C LEU A 137 12.40 -0.57 -6.49
N ALA A 138 12.03 -1.81 -6.82
CA ALA A 138 10.65 -2.25 -6.89
C ALA A 138 10.25 -2.95 -5.59
N CYS A 139 9.01 -2.78 -5.14
CA CYS A 139 8.53 -3.54 -3.99
C CYS A 139 7.00 -3.72 -4.01
N GLU A 140 6.57 -4.83 -3.43
CA GLU A 140 5.19 -5.10 -3.00
C GLU A 140 5.04 -4.73 -1.51
N PRO A 141 4.60 -3.50 -1.18
CA PRO A 141 4.84 -2.91 0.13
C PRO A 141 3.73 -3.26 1.13
N TYR A 142 3.38 -4.53 1.27
CA TYR A 142 2.31 -5.01 2.14
C TYR A 142 2.63 -6.40 2.66
N GLY A 143 1.79 -6.91 3.57
CA GLY A 143 1.94 -8.24 4.17
C GLY A 143 2.02 -8.16 5.68
N ILE A 144 2.45 -9.23 6.35
CA ILE A 144 2.46 -9.36 7.81
C ILE A 144 3.77 -8.81 8.38
N GLY A 145 3.96 -7.49 8.30
CA GLY A 145 5.14 -6.79 8.80
C GLY A 145 4.83 -5.64 9.74
N SER A 146 5.86 -5.06 10.35
CA SER A 146 5.73 -3.93 11.29
C SER A 146 6.03 -2.61 10.58
N PHE A 147 5.22 -2.20 9.60
CA PHE A 147 5.41 -0.98 8.82
C PHE A 147 4.07 -0.47 8.27
N ASP A 148 4.01 0.79 7.86
CA ASP A 148 2.86 1.30 7.11
C ASP A 148 3.02 1.06 5.59
N ALA A 149 2.08 0.33 4.99
CA ALA A 149 2.16 -0.07 3.59
C ALA A 149 2.13 1.11 2.63
N LEU A 150 1.30 2.12 2.92
CA LEU A 150 1.19 3.29 2.06
C LEU A 150 2.42 4.18 2.19
N LYS A 151 2.95 4.35 3.40
CA LYS A 151 4.20 5.09 3.62
C LYS A 151 5.35 4.46 2.85
N VAL A 152 5.50 3.13 2.90
CA VAL A 152 6.53 2.42 2.10
C VAL A 152 6.25 2.58 0.61
N ALA A 153 5.01 2.39 0.16
CA ALA A 153 4.66 2.51 -1.26
C ALA A 153 5.07 3.88 -1.83
N LYS A 154 4.81 4.99 -1.12
CA LYS A 154 5.21 6.35 -1.53
C LYS A 154 6.74 6.52 -1.68
N MET A 155 7.56 5.69 -1.05
CA MET A 155 9.02 5.76 -1.12
C MET A 155 9.61 5.05 -2.35
N LEU A 156 8.91 4.10 -2.98
CA LEU A 156 9.49 3.22 -4.01
C LEU A 156 9.59 3.88 -5.38
N ASP A 157 10.52 3.41 -6.21
CA ASP A 157 10.63 3.79 -7.62
C ASP A 157 9.57 3.08 -8.46
N LEU A 158 9.46 1.75 -8.29
CA LEU A 158 8.40 0.94 -8.90
C LEU A 158 7.52 0.32 -7.81
N LYS A 159 6.33 0.86 -7.63
CA LYS A 159 5.35 0.36 -6.67
C LYS A 159 4.59 -0.80 -7.31
N MET A 160 4.58 -1.95 -6.66
CA MET A 160 3.93 -3.15 -7.17
C MET A 160 2.82 -3.63 -6.23
N THR A 161 1.77 -4.18 -6.82
CA THR A 161 0.70 -4.92 -6.15
C THR A 161 0.62 -6.34 -6.71
N GLU A 162 -0.30 -7.15 -6.24
CA GLU A 162 -0.58 -8.46 -6.84
C GLU A 162 -2.06 -8.59 -7.21
N PHE A 163 -2.38 -9.53 -8.10
CA PHE A 163 -3.73 -10.05 -8.22
C PHE A 163 -3.78 -11.49 -8.73
N PHE A 164 -4.67 -12.25 -8.11
CA PHE A 164 -4.80 -13.67 -8.36
C PHE A 164 -6.00 -13.97 -9.27
N LEU A 165 -5.90 -15.05 -10.04
CA LEU A 165 -7.00 -15.71 -10.72
C LEU A 165 -7.68 -16.70 -9.77
N TRP A 166 -9.00 -16.60 -9.70
CA TRP A 166 -9.86 -17.47 -8.90
C TRP A 166 -10.78 -18.24 -9.84
N GLU A 167 -11.34 -19.35 -9.37
CA GLU A 167 -12.34 -20.12 -10.15
C GLU A 167 -13.55 -19.26 -10.55
N THR A 168 -13.88 -18.24 -9.73
CA THR A 168 -14.92 -17.25 -10.02
C THR A 168 -14.30 -15.87 -10.30
N PRO A 169 -14.20 -15.43 -11.58
CA PRO A 169 -13.65 -14.11 -11.94
C PRO A 169 -14.41 -12.93 -11.32
N TRP A 170 -15.63 -13.18 -10.84
CA TRP A 170 -16.55 -12.19 -10.30
C TRP A 170 -16.21 -11.76 -8.87
N PHE A 171 -15.43 -12.55 -8.13
CA PHE A 171 -15.14 -12.29 -6.72
C PHE A 171 -14.41 -10.94 -6.54
N ARG A 172 -15.02 -10.01 -5.79
CA ARG A 172 -14.60 -8.61 -5.71
C ARG A 172 -13.62 -8.29 -4.57
N ARG A 173 -13.71 -9.03 -3.46
CA ARG A 173 -12.88 -8.84 -2.25
C ARG A 173 -12.34 -10.19 -1.83
N ASN A 174 -11.03 -10.27 -1.66
CA ASN A 174 -10.35 -11.29 -0.88
C ASN A 174 -9.33 -10.56 0.01
N LEU A 175 -8.56 -11.32 0.80
CA LEU A 175 -7.52 -10.82 1.70
C LEU A 175 -6.44 -9.96 1.04
N TRP A 176 -6.31 -9.92 -0.29
CA TRP A 176 -5.25 -9.24 -1.03
C TRP A 176 -5.77 -8.18 -2.02
N GLU A 177 -7.06 -8.14 -2.37
CA GLU A 177 -7.59 -7.15 -3.32
C GLU A 177 -7.45 -5.68 -2.87
N TRP A 178 -7.15 -5.42 -1.60
CA TRP A 178 -6.92 -4.07 -1.07
C TRP A 178 -5.51 -3.54 -1.38
N THR A 179 -4.54 -4.42 -1.67
CA THR A 179 -3.15 -4.03 -1.95
C THR A 179 -3.09 -3.12 -3.17
N ARG A 180 -3.86 -3.43 -4.22
CA ARG A 180 -3.95 -2.61 -5.43
C ARG A 180 -4.44 -1.20 -5.14
N GLN A 181 -5.36 -1.06 -4.19
CA GLN A 181 -5.89 0.24 -3.80
C GLN A 181 -4.83 1.03 -3.03
N VAL A 182 -4.05 0.40 -2.15
CA VAL A 182 -2.93 1.07 -1.45
C VAL A 182 -1.86 1.51 -2.46
N VAL A 183 -1.42 0.61 -3.32
CA VAL A 183 -0.30 0.86 -4.25
C VAL A 183 -0.68 1.91 -5.31
N SER A 184 -1.89 1.83 -5.89
CA SER A 184 -2.36 2.84 -6.85
C SER A 184 -2.55 4.19 -6.17
N SER A 185 -3.13 4.23 -4.97
CA SER A 185 -3.27 5.47 -4.21
C SER A 185 -1.93 6.12 -3.92
N ALA A 186 -0.92 5.35 -3.54
CA ALA A 186 0.43 5.86 -3.32
C ALA A 186 0.99 6.48 -4.60
N ALA A 187 0.88 5.81 -5.76
CA ALA A 187 1.33 6.37 -7.04
C ALA A 187 0.60 7.68 -7.39
N HIS A 188 -0.70 7.75 -7.14
CA HIS A 188 -1.49 8.96 -7.38
C HIS A 188 -1.10 10.12 -6.44
N LEU A 189 -0.70 9.81 -5.21
CA LEU A 189 -0.24 10.80 -4.21
C LEU A 189 1.21 11.24 -4.42
N THR A 190 2.01 10.49 -5.19
CA THR A 190 3.40 10.84 -5.53
C THR A 190 3.56 11.33 -6.97
N GLY A 191 2.52 11.24 -7.79
CA GLY A 191 2.54 11.62 -9.21
C GLY A 191 3.19 10.59 -10.13
N ASP A 192 3.41 9.37 -9.63
CA ASP A 192 4.02 8.30 -10.42
C ASP A 192 3.09 7.79 -11.50
N LYS A 193 3.68 7.52 -12.67
CA LYS A 193 2.94 7.10 -13.87
C LYS A 193 2.74 5.60 -13.94
N ILE A 194 3.52 4.81 -13.19
CA ILE A 194 3.52 3.36 -13.29
C ILE A 194 3.07 2.75 -11.96
N VAL A 195 2.07 1.89 -12.06
CA VAL A 195 1.61 1.00 -10.99
C VAL A 195 1.75 -0.43 -11.52
N GLY A 196 2.75 -1.14 -11.01
CA GLY A 196 3.04 -2.52 -11.36
C GLY A 196 2.09 -3.49 -10.67
N ALA A 197 1.89 -4.66 -11.27
CA ALA A 197 1.26 -5.77 -10.57
C ALA A 197 1.89 -7.12 -10.93
N GLU A 198 2.20 -7.94 -9.93
CA GLU A 198 2.26 -9.40 -10.08
C GLU A 198 0.90 -9.87 -10.61
N ALA A 199 0.89 -10.30 -11.87
CA ALA A 199 -0.33 -10.43 -12.64
C ALA A 199 -0.69 -11.88 -12.89
N PHE A 200 -1.95 -12.21 -12.56
CA PHE A 200 -2.61 -13.47 -12.90
C PHE A 200 -2.08 -14.71 -12.14
N THR A 201 -1.62 -14.53 -10.91
CA THR A 201 -1.18 -15.63 -10.05
C THR A 201 -2.32 -16.60 -9.78
N ARG A 202 -2.08 -17.90 -9.79
CA ARG A 202 -3.13 -18.89 -9.55
C ARG A 202 -2.59 -20.07 -8.77
N HIS A 203 -3.29 -20.52 -7.74
CA HIS A 203 -2.93 -21.74 -7.01
C HIS A 203 -3.14 -23.04 -7.79
N GLN A 204 -3.91 -22.98 -8.88
CA GLN A 204 -4.18 -24.07 -9.81
C GLN A 204 -3.45 -23.80 -11.14
N GLY A 205 -2.23 -24.32 -11.27
CA GLY A 205 -1.43 -24.32 -12.50
C GLY A 205 -1.89 -25.34 -13.56
N ASP A 206 -3.19 -25.64 -13.62
CA ASP A 206 -3.82 -26.73 -14.39
C ASP A 206 -3.95 -26.49 -15.92
N TRP A 207 -3.28 -25.47 -16.47
CA TRP A 207 -3.31 -25.09 -17.90
C TRP A 207 -4.66 -24.63 -18.44
N THR A 208 -5.66 -24.36 -17.59
CA THR A 208 -6.98 -23.89 -18.03
C THR A 208 -7.06 -22.37 -18.22
N ALA A 209 -6.09 -21.60 -17.75
CA ALA A 209 -6.03 -20.16 -17.95
C ALA A 209 -5.65 -19.81 -19.41
N HIS A 210 -6.48 -19.01 -20.07
CA HIS A 210 -6.25 -18.52 -21.43
C HIS A 210 -6.81 -17.09 -21.59
N PRO A 211 -6.36 -16.31 -22.59
CA PRO A 211 -6.68 -14.88 -22.69
C PRO A 211 -8.16 -14.49 -22.53
N TYR A 212 -9.09 -15.32 -23.01
CA TYR A 212 -10.53 -15.08 -22.86
C TYR A 212 -11.01 -15.17 -21.39
N ASN A 213 -10.61 -16.20 -20.63
CA ASN A 213 -11.14 -16.39 -19.27
C ASN A 213 -10.43 -15.52 -18.21
N ILE A 214 -9.26 -14.97 -18.52
CA ILE A 214 -8.51 -14.07 -17.61
C ILE A 214 -8.81 -12.58 -17.86
N LYS A 215 -9.40 -12.23 -19.00
CA LYS A 215 -9.61 -10.83 -19.42
C LYS A 215 -10.40 -10.02 -18.39
N ILE A 216 -11.53 -10.54 -17.88
CA ILE A 216 -12.39 -9.80 -16.95
C ILE A 216 -11.64 -9.39 -15.68
N LYS A 217 -10.84 -10.32 -15.12
CA LYS A 217 -10.03 -10.02 -13.94
C LYS A 217 -8.92 -9.02 -14.23
N GLY A 218 -8.24 -9.14 -15.38
CA GLY A 218 -7.25 -8.16 -15.82
C GLY A 218 -7.87 -6.77 -15.95
N ASP A 219 -8.96 -6.65 -16.71
CA ASP A 219 -9.65 -5.38 -16.88
C ASP A 219 -10.11 -4.75 -15.55
N ARG A 220 -10.61 -5.55 -14.61
CA ARG A 220 -10.92 -5.08 -13.25
C ARG A 220 -9.69 -4.47 -12.58
N VAL A 221 -8.53 -5.08 -12.72
CA VAL A 221 -7.33 -4.57 -12.07
C VAL A 221 -6.87 -3.26 -12.71
N PHE A 222 -7.06 -3.09 -14.03
CA PHE A 222 -6.93 -1.78 -14.68
C PHE A 222 -7.88 -0.71 -14.10
N THR A 223 -9.15 -1.05 -13.80
CA THR A 223 -10.10 -0.08 -13.20
C THR A 223 -9.71 0.35 -11.78
N ASN A 224 -8.84 -0.40 -11.11
CA ASN A 224 -8.33 -0.11 -9.78
C ASN A 224 -6.98 0.64 -9.78
N GLY A 225 -6.50 1.07 -10.95
CA GLY A 225 -5.34 1.95 -11.10
C GLY A 225 -4.02 1.25 -11.44
N VAL A 226 -3.98 -0.08 -11.48
CA VAL A 226 -2.82 -0.81 -12.04
C VAL A 226 -2.70 -0.48 -13.52
N ASN A 227 -1.48 -0.29 -14.00
CA ASN A 227 -1.25 0.01 -15.42
C ASN A 227 0.02 -0.64 -15.99
N ARG A 228 0.62 -1.60 -15.28
CA ARG A 228 1.76 -2.39 -15.75
C ARG A 228 1.65 -3.82 -15.21
N TYR A 229 1.47 -4.80 -16.09
CA TYR A 229 1.50 -6.21 -15.71
C TYR A 229 2.91 -6.76 -15.72
N ILE A 230 3.26 -7.42 -14.62
CA ILE A 230 4.42 -8.30 -14.46
C ILE A 230 3.84 -9.72 -14.34
N PHE A 231 3.84 -10.48 -15.43
CA PHE A 231 3.13 -11.77 -15.47
C PHE A 231 3.72 -12.78 -14.49
N HIS A 232 2.88 -13.30 -13.59
CA HIS A 232 3.13 -14.50 -12.80
C HIS A 232 2.57 -15.72 -13.55
N THR A 233 3.38 -16.60 -14.15
CA THR A 233 4.83 -16.52 -14.37
C THR A 233 5.20 -16.96 -15.79
N SER A 234 6.40 -16.59 -16.24
CA SER A 234 7.05 -17.19 -17.40
C SER A 234 8.16 -18.13 -16.94
N VAL A 235 7.79 -19.33 -16.49
CA VAL A 235 8.74 -20.31 -15.93
C VAL A 235 9.79 -20.70 -16.96
N HIS A 236 11.06 -20.61 -16.58
CA HIS A 236 12.18 -21.05 -17.42
C HIS A 236 12.03 -22.53 -17.80
N GLN A 237 12.15 -22.83 -19.09
CA GLN A 237 12.08 -24.20 -19.62
C GLN A 237 13.47 -24.64 -20.06
N PRO A 238 14.18 -25.45 -19.25
CA PRO A 238 15.56 -25.85 -19.51
C PRO A 238 15.69 -26.98 -20.55
N TRP A 239 14.60 -27.68 -20.84
CA TRP A 239 14.58 -28.77 -21.82
C TRP A 239 14.37 -28.27 -23.25
N ASN A 240 14.67 -29.15 -24.20
CA ASN A 240 14.36 -28.95 -25.61
C ASN A 240 12.86 -28.75 -25.83
N ASP A 241 12.51 -28.02 -26.90
CA ASP A 241 11.13 -27.61 -27.18
C ASP A 241 10.19 -28.79 -27.53
N ASP A 242 10.69 -30.02 -27.69
CA ASP A 242 9.88 -31.24 -27.82
C ASP A 242 9.31 -31.72 -26.47
N VAL A 243 9.87 -31.28 -25.34
CA VAL A 243 9.34 -31.55 -23.99
C VAL A 243 8.29 -30.50 -23.61
N LYS A 244 7.03 -30.80 -23.92
CA LYS A 244 5.86 -29.97 -23.61
C LYS A 244 4.89 -30.69 -22.64
N PRO A 245 4.16 -29.95 -21.78
CA PRO A 245 4.17 -28.50 -21.66
C PRO A 245 5.35 -27.97 -20.81
N GLY A 246 6.11 -28.87 -20.17
CA GLY A 246 7.39 -28.59 -19.52
C GLY A 246 7.28 -28.27 -18.03
N PHE A 247 8.23 -27.49 -17.51
CA PHE A 247 8.30 -27.07 -16.10
C PHE A 247 7.20 -26.07 -15.75
N THR A 248 6.74 -26.13 -14.51
CA THR A 248 5.86 -25.13 -13.88
C THR A 248 6.47 -24.66 -12.56
N MET A 249 5.96 -23.56 -12.00
CA MET A 249 6.30 -23.12 -10.64
C MET A 249 5.49 -23.94 -9.63
N GLY A 250 5.85 -25.22 -9.47
CA GLY A 250 5.10 -26.13 -8.62
C GLY A 250 3.62 -26.17 -8.98
N MET A 251 2.76 -25.90 -7.99
CA MET A 251 1.31 -25.85 -8.16
C MET A 251 0.80 -24.58 -8.83
N PHE A 252 1.63 -23.54 -8.99
CA PHE A 252 1.18 -22.21 -9.39
C PHE A 252 1.10 -22.02 -10.91
N GLY A 253 0.14 -21.20 -11.33
CA GLY A 253 0.05 -20.56 -12.65
C GLY A 253 0.12 -19.03 -12.52
N THR A 254 -0.11 -18.26 -13.58
CA THR A 254 -0.47 -18.66 -14.95
C THR A 254 0.74 -19.10 -15.76
N GLN A 255 0.57 -20.07 -16.68
CA GLN A 255 1.66 -20.57 -17.52
C GLN A 255 1.90 -19.65 -18.74
N VAL A 256 2.45 -18.45 -18.53
CA VAL A 256 2.69 -17.44 -19.59
C VAL A 256 4.07 -17.62 -20.23
N HIS A 257 4.31 -18.79 -20.84
CA HIS A 257 5.59 -19.11 -21.48
C HIS A 257 5.41 -19.84 -22.81
N ARG A 258 6.53 -19.98 -23.55
CA ARG A 258 6.57 -20.47 -24.94
C ARG A 258 5.93 -21.83 -25.22
N ASN A 259 5.78 -22.68 -24.19
CA ASN A 259 5.18 -24.00 -24.35
C ASN A 259 3.66 -24.02 -24.20
N ASN A 260 3.05 -22.91 -23.76
CA ASN A 260 1.59 -22.81 -23.70
C ASN A 260 1.01 -22.74 -25.12
N THR A 261 -0.08 -23.48 -25.35
CA THR A 261 -0.70 -23.68 -26.68
C THR A 261 -1.10 -22.37 -27.35
N TRP A 262 -1.40 -21.33 -26.56
CA TRP A 262 -1.82 -20.02 -27.05
C TRP A 262 -0.71 -18.96 -27.05
N PHE A 263 0.48 -19.20 -26.47
CA PHE A 263 1.49 -18.14 -26.26
C PHE A 263 1.90 -17.43 -27.55
N PHE A 264 2.28 -18.18 -28.58
CA PHE A 264 2.64 -17.61 -29.88
C PHE A 264 1.44 -17.11 -30.70
N LYS A 265 0.21 -17.38 -30.24
CA LYS A 265 -1.04 -16.87 -30.81
C LYS A 265 -1.61 -15.70 -30.00
N ALA A 266 -0.94 -15.27 -28.92
CA ALA A 266 -1.43 -14.26 -28.00
C ALA A 266 -1.00 -12.83 -28.36
N LYS A 267 -0.47 -12.60 -29.58
CA LYS A 267 0.00 -11.27 -30.01
C LYS A 267 -1.08 -10.20 -29.83
N GLU A 268 -2.32 -10.51 -30.19
CA GLU A 268 -3.46 -9.60 -30.10
C GLU A 268 -3.82 -9.29 -28.65
N TRP A 269 -3.71 -10.27 -27.75
CA TRP A 269 -3.91 -10.09 -26.32
C TRP A 269 -2.81 -9.22 -25.69
N PHE A 270 -1.54 -9.47 -26.01
CA PHE A 270 -0.44 -8.61 -25.56
C PHE A 270 -0.55 -7.20 -26.14
N THR A 271 -1.02 -7.06 -27.38
CA THR A 271 -1.28 -5.75 -28.01
C THR A 271 -2.40 -5.01 -27.29
N TYR A 272 -3.48 -5.70 -26.90
CA TYR A 272 -4.55 -5.14 -26.08
C TYR A 272 -4.01 -4.60 -24.75
N ILE A 273 -3.26 -5.41 -24.01
CA ILE A 273 -2.63 -5.01 -22.75
C ILE A 273 -1.73 -3.79 -22.96
N THR A 274 -0.86 -3.83 -23.96
CA THR A 274 0.07 -2.74 -24.28
C THR A 274 -0.68 -1.41 -24.53
N ARG A 275 -1.80 -1.44 -25.25
CA ARG A 275 -2.62 -0.24 -25.51
C ARG A 275 -3.28 0.30 -24.26
N CYS A 276 -3.85 -0.56 -23.42
CA CYS A 276 -4.43 -0.16 -22.13
C CYS A 276 -3.39 0.50 -21.24
N GLN A 277 -2.25 -0.17 -21.05
CA GLN A 277 -1.13 0.34 -20.26
C GLN A 277 -0.62 1.67 -20.80
N TYR A 278 -0.47 1.82 -22.12
CA TYR A 278 -0.01 3.07 -22.74
C TYR A 278 -0.95 4.25 -22.42
N LEU A 279 -2.27 4.07 -22.58
CA LEU A 279 -3.23 5.14 -22.30
C LEU A 279 -3.23 5.52 -20.81
N MET A 280 -3.23 4.52 -19.93
CA MET A 280 -3.27 4.73 -18.48
C MET A 280 -1.98 5.35 -17.93
N GLN A 281 -0.82 5.00 -18.50
CA GLN A 281 0.49 5.58 -18.12
C GLN A 281 0.70 6.99 -18.69
N LYS A 282 0.04 7.33 -19.81
CA LYS A 282 0.08 8.69 -20.36
C LYS A 282 -0.74 9.66 -19.50
N GLY A 283 -1.88 9.23 -18.98
CA GLY A 283 -2.79 10.08 -18.20
C GLY A 283 -2.46 10.21 -16.72
N ASN A 284 -3.21 11.08 -16.04
CA ASN A 284 -3.28 11.14 -14.58
C ASN A 284 -4.57 10.48 -14.13
N TYR A 285 -4.50 9.51 -13.23
CA TYR A 285 -5.69 8.86 -12.67
C TYR A 285 -6.46 9.85 -11.78
N MET A 286 -7.77 9.92 -11.92
CA MET A 286 -8.62 10.81 -11.12
C MET A 286 -9.39 10.06 -10.06
N SER A 287 -9.44 10.63 -8.86
CA SER A 287 -10.18 10.11 -7.70
C SER A 287 -10.92 11.25 -7.02
N ASP A 288 -12.16 11.01 -6.58
CA ASP A 288 -13.03 12.03 -5.99
C ASP A 288 -12.77 12.24 -4.49
N ILE A 289 -12.36 11.17 -3.80
CA ILE A 289 -12.35 11.10 -2.34
C ILE A 289 -10.97 10.69 -1.82
N LEU A 290 -10.46 11.40 -0.82
CA LEU A 290 -9.27 11.00 -0.09
C LEU A 290 -9.66 10.33 1.22
N VAL A 291 -9.29 9.07 1.40
CA VAL A 291 -9.63 8.28 2.60
C VAL A 291 -8.39 8.08 3.44
N LEU A 292 -8.42 8.50 4.70
CA LEU A 292 -7.35 8.25 5.66
C LEU A 292 -7.81 7.27 6.74
N TYR A 293 -6.85 6.63 7.39
CA TYR A 293 -7.05 5.88 8.62
C TYR A 293 -6.30 6.59 9.75
N GLY A 294 -6.98 6.91 10.85
CA GLY A 294 -6.39 7.70 11.93
C GLY A 294 -5.23 7.01 12.64
N ASP A 295 -4.68 7.68 13.65
CA ASP A 295 -3.47 7.25 14.36
C ASP A 295 -3.71 6.05 15.32
N ASN A 296 -4.82 5.33 15.21
CA ASN A 296 -5.20 4.28 16.16
C ASN A 296 -4.18 3.12 16.29
N ARG A 297 -3.58 2.69 15.17
CA ARG A 297 -2.74 1.47 15.12
C ARG A 297 -1.25 1.75 15.24
N GLY A 298 -0.81 2.95 14.88
CA GLY A 298 0.59 3.34 14.70
C GLY A 298 1.06 3.13 13.26
N PHE A 299 0.66 2.04 12.62
CA PHE A 299 0.89 1.77 11.20
C PHE A 299 -0.22 0.89 10.61
N ASN A 300 -0.32 0.84 9.28
CA ASN A 300 -1.26 -0.04 8.58
C ASN A 300 -0.57 -0.78 7.41
N ASN A 301 -0.17 -2.02 7.65
CA ASN A 301 0.39 -2.95 6.66
C ASN A 301 -0.65 -3.91 6.07
N PHE A 302 -1.88 -3.91 6.59
CA PHE A 302 -2.92 -4.86 6.22
C PHE A 302 -4.32 -4.28 6.41
N ILE A 303 -5.08 -4.15 5.30
CA ILE A 303 -6.47 -3.70 5.32
C ILE A 303 -7.38 -4.90 5.09
N SER A 304 -7.96 -5.41 6.17
CA SER A 304 -8.87 -6.56 6.09
C SER A 304 -10.22 -6.19 5.47
N GLU A 305 -10.99 -7.18 5.05
CA GLU A 305 -12.37 -6.94 4.63
C GLU A 305 -13.27 -6.39 5.76
N SER A 306 -12.87 -6.55 7.02
CA SER A 306 -13.60 -5.96 8.14
C SER A 306 -13.18 -4.52 8.45
N ASP A 307 -12.09 -4.05 7.83
CA ASP A 307 -11.65 -2.69 8.02
C ASP A 307 -12.58 -1.74 7.27
N PRO A 308 -13.28 -0.84 7.98
CA PRO A 308 -14.23 0.06 7.37
C PRO A 308 -13.49 1.23 6.74
N VAL A 309 -12.42 1.01 5.97
CA VAL A 309 -11.67 2.10 5.32
C VAL A 309 -12.59 2.79 4.32
N MET A 310 -13.12 2.02 3.36
CA MET A 310 -14.25 2.43 2.54
C MET A 310 -14.84 1.21 1.82
N ASP A 311 -16.16 1.18 1.66
CA ASP A 311 -16.77 0.23 0.73
C ASP A 311 -16.81 0.83 -0.68
N TYR A 312 -17.03 -0.02 -1.68
CA TYR A 312 -17.22 0.45 -3.06
C TYR A 312 -18.39 1.44 -3.13
N LEU A 313 -18.12 2.64 -3.65
CA LEU A 313 -19.11 3.69 -3.88
C LEU A 313 -19.43 3.77 -5.37
N PRO A 314 -20.64 3.37 -5.79
CA PRO A 314 -21.03 3.47 -7.20
C PRO A 314 -20.87 4.91 -7.72
N GLY A 315 -20.13 5.04 -8.83
CA GLY A 315 -19.88 6.32 -9.49
C GLY A 315 -18.86 7.25 -8.82
N TYR A 316 -18.13 6.77 -7.82
CA TYR A 316 -17.02 7.52 -7.21
C TYR A 316 -15.74 6.69 -7.15
N ARG A 317 -14.61 7.38 -7.19
CA ARG A 317 -13.28 6.81 -6.94
C ARG A 317 -12.65 7.43 -5.71
N PHE A 318 -11.81 6.66 -5.05
CA PHE A 318 -11.10 7.13 -3.87
C PHE A 318 -9.65 6.71 -3.91
N ASN A 319 -8.80 7.47 -3.23
CA ASN A 319 -7.44 7.08 -2.88
C ASN A 319 -7.32 6.94 -1.37
N LEU A 320 -6.46 6.04 -0.93
CA LEU A 320 -6.04 5.87 0.45
C LEU A 320 -4.82 6.75 0.76
N ALA A 321 -4.82 7.33 1.96
CA ALA A 321 -3.72 8.12 2.50
C ALA A 321 -3.41 7.70 3.95
N GLU A 322 -2.13 7.74 4.32
CA GLU A 322 -1.68 7.66 5.71
C GLU A 322 -1.62 9.08 6.30
N MET A 323 -1.66 9.22 7.63
CA MET A 323 -1.84 10.50 8.31
C MET A 323 -0.75 11.54 8.01
N GLY A 324 0.49 11.13 7.77
CA GLY A 324 1.59 11.99 7.34
C GLY A 324 1.35 12.68 6.00
N THR A 325 0.48 12.12 5.14
CA THR A 325 0.04 12.77 3.89
C THR A 325 -0.62 14.12 4.14
N LEU A 326 -1.18 14.37 5.33
CA LEU A 326 -1.80 15.66 5.68
C LEU A 326 -0.84 16.85 5.52
N GLN A 327 0.48 16.63 5.68
CA GLN A 327 1.50 17.67 5.52
C GLN A 327 1.62 18.16 4.07
N ASP A 328 1.27 17.30 3.11
CA ASP A 328 1.33 17.55 1.67
C ASP A 328 0.04 18.16 1.12
N LEU A 329 -0.99 18.34 1.97
CA LEU A 329 -2.32 18.79 1.54
C LEU A 329 -2.49 20.30 1.62
N SER A 330 -3.21 20.83 0.64
CA SER A 330 -3.74 22.20 0.65
C SER A 330 -5.17 22.20 0.12
N VAL A 331 -5.83 23.36 0.18
CA VAL A 331 -7.18 23.56 -0.38
C VAL A 331 -7.11 24.65 -1.43
N ASP A 332 -7.70 24.42 -2.59
CA ASP A 332 -7.82 25.45 -3.64
C ASP A 332 -9.07 26.32 -3.46
N ASP A 333 -9.22 27.34 -4.31
CA ASP A 333 -10.32 28.32 -4.22
C ASP A 333 -11.72 27.70 -4.38
N ASN A 334 -11.82 26.47 -4.91
CA ASN A 334 -13.08 25.74 -5.04
C ASN A 334 -13.40 24.88 -3.82
N GLY A 335 -12.50 24.82 -2.84
CA GLY A 335 -12.61 23.92 -1.69
C GLY A 335 -12.14 22.49 -1.99
N ASP A 336 -11.52 22.24 -3.15
CA ASP A 336 -10.95 20.93 -3.47
C ASP A 336 -9.61 20.76 -2.77
N ILE A 337 -9.38 19.57 -2.22
CA ILE A 337 -8.13 19.17 -1.58
C ILE A 337 -7.11 18.86 -2.66
N ARG A 338 -5.94 19.49 -2.57
CA ARG A 338 -4.80 19.34 -3.48
C ARG A 338 -3.62 18.70 -2.78
N VAL A 339 -2.78 18.00 -3.53
CA VAL A 339 -1.58 17.32 -3.03
C VAL A 339 -0.35 17.93 -3.68
N THR A 340 0.63 18.28 -2.86
CA THR A 340 1.97 18.69 -3.31
C THR A 340 2.97 17.64 -2.86
N HIS A 341 3.63 16.97 -3.80
CA HIS A 341 4.66 15.98 -3.48
C HIS A 341 6.02 16.44 -4.03
N ASN A 342 7.06 16.42 -3.20
CA ASN A 342 8.41 16.88 -3.55
C ASN A 342 8.42 18.26 -4.25
N GLY A 343 7.62 19.20 -3.74
CA GLY A 343 7.49 20.56 -4.28
C GLY A 343 6.66 20.69 -5.57
N THR A 344 6.09 19.60 -6.07
CA THR A 344 5.25 19.59 -7.28
C THR A 344 3.79 19.43 -6.91
N LEU A 345 2.96 20.41 -7.28
CA LEU A 345 1.50 20.33 -7.19
C LEU A 345 0.98 19.32 -8.22
N LEU A 346 0.32 18.26 -7.74
CA LEU A 346 -0.21 17.22 -8.60
C LEU A 346 -1.55 17.63 -9.24
N GLU A 347 -1.89 17.01 -10.38
CA GLU A 347 -3.18 17.21 -11.04
C GLU A 347 -4.35 16.64 -10.23
N ASN A 348 -4.09 15.56 -9.49
CA ASN A 348 -5.07 14.94 -8.62
C ASN A 348 -5.60 15.93 -7.59
N LYS A 349 -6.92 15.92 -7.43
CA LYS A 349 -7.64 16.71 -6.45
C LYS A 349 -8.84 15.90 -5.95
N TYR A 350 -9.23 16.16 -4.71
CA TYR A 350 -10.31 15.42 -4.05
C TYR A 350 -11.34 16.40 -3.52
N SER A 351 -12.61 16.09 -3.67
CA SER A 351 -13.70 16.96 -3.20
C SER A 351 -13.99 16.81 -1.71
N LEU A 352 -13.49 15.76 -1.06
CA LEU A 352 -13.61 15.54 0.38
C LEU A 352 -12.54 14.62 0.95
N ILE A 353 -12.37 14.69 2.27
CA ILE A 353 -11.60 13.76 3.10
C ILE A 353 -12.54 12.91 3.96
N LEU A 354 -12.31 11.60 4.03
CA LEU A 354 -13.03 10.68 4.90
C LEU A 354 -12.08 9.87 5.79
N LEU A 355 -12.34 9.86 7.09
CA LEU A 355 -11.78 8.91 8.04
C LEU A 355 -12.95 8.22 8.73
N LYS A 356 -13.11 6.91 8.57
CA LYS A 356 -14.18 6.15 9.25
C LYS A 356 -13.77 5.66 10.65
N ARG A 357 -12.46 5.48 10.88
CA ARG A 357 -11.89 5.04 12.17
C ARG A 357 -10.69 5.90 12.53
N ALA A 358 -10.90 6.83 13.46
CA ALA A 358 -9.88 7.79 13.87
C ALA A 358 -10.11 8.34 15.29
N ASP A 359 -10.53 7.48 16.22
CA ASP A 359 -10.80 7.90 17.60
C ASP A 359 -9.53 8.40 18.32
N LEU A 360 -8.36 7.96 17.88
CA LEU A 360 -7.07 8.43 18.36
C LEU A 360 -6.39 9.23 17.25
N MET A 361 -5.94 10.45 17.57
CA MET A 361 -5.18 11.30 16.67
C MET A 361 -4.11 12.05 17.43
N THR A 362 -2.97 12.33 16.78
CA THR A 362 -2.02 13.29 17.31
C THR A 362 -2.59 14.72 17.25
N VAL A 363 -2.02 15.62 18.05
CA VAL A 363 -2.36 17.05 18.00
C VAL A 363 -2.08 17.62 16.61
N GLU A 364 -0.92 17.29 16.03
CA GLU A 364 -0.51 17.75 14.70
C GLU A 364 -1.52 17.33 13.62
N SER A 365 -1.94 16.06 13.62
CA SER A 365 -2.98 15.54 12.73
C SER A 365 -4.26 16.38 12.78
N VAL A 366 -4.73 16.73 13.99
CA VAL A 366 -5.94 17.54 14.17
C VAL A 366 -5.75 19.00 13.75
N GLU A 367 -4.57 19.59 14.00
CA GLU A 367 -4.25 20.94 13.56
C GLU A 367 -4.24 21.04 12.03
N LEU A 368 -3.66 20.05 11.34
CA LEU A 368 -3.65 19.98 9.88
C LEU A 368 -5.05 19.78 9.31
N LEU A 369 -5.84 18.83 9.84
CA LEU A 369 -7.24 18.65 9.44
C LEU A 369 -8.06 19.93 9.66
N GLY A 370 -7.91 20.56 10.83
CA GLY A 370 -8.60 21.80 11.15
C GLY A 370 -8.20 22.97 10.26
N LYS A 371 -6.93 23.05 9.85
CA LYS A 371 -6.43 24.02 8.87
C LYS A 371 -7.12 23.81 7.52
N LEU A 372 -7.13 22.59 7.00
CA LEU A 372 -7.80 22.25 5.74
C LEU A 372 -9.30 22.58 5.79
N ALA A 373 -9.98 22.20 6.88
CA ALA A 373 -11.41 22.48 7.05
C ALA A 373 -11.68 24.00 7.12
N SER A 374 -10.81 24.77 7.78
CA SER A 374 -10.91 26.23 7.84
C SER A 374 -10.68 26.90 6.47
N GLN A 375 -9.99 26.23 5.56
CA GLN A 375 -9.78 26.67 4.18
C GLN A 375 -10.90 26.22 3.22
N GLY A 376 -11.90 25.49 3.72
CA GLY A 376 -13.07 25.08 2.93
C GLY A 376 -13.13 23.60 2.56
N ALA A 377 -12.15 22.78 2.96
CA ALA A 377 -12.21 21.34 2.71
C ALA A 377 -13.40 20.69 3.44
N LYS A 378 -14.09 19.77 2.75
CA LYS A 378 -15.12 18.92 3.36
C LYS A 378 -14.45 17.73 4.02
N ILE A 379 -14.52 17.63 5.34
CA ILE A 379 -13.87 16.58 6.11
C ILE A 379 -14.89 15.84 6.97
N PHE A 380 -14.87 14.50 6.87
CA PHE A 380 -15.71 13.59 7.64
C PHE A 380 -14.84 12.69 8.50
N THR A 381 -14.87 12.84 9.82
CA THR A 381 -14.04 12.04 10.74
C THR A 381 -14.63 12.01 12.15
N PRO A 382 -14.50 10.89 12.91
CA PRO A 382 -14.90 10.84 14.31
C PRO A 382 -14.24 11.96 15.12
N ARG A 383 -14.94 12.42 16.16
CA ARG A 383 -14.34 13.33 17.13
C ARG A 383 -13.25 12.56 17.90
N PRO A 384 -11.98 12.99 17.88
CA PRO A 384 -10.92 12.27 18.56
C PRO A 384 -11.15 12.34 20.08
N ILE A 385 -10.89 11.23 20.77
CA ILE A 385 -11.12 11.10 22.21
C ILE A 385 -9.86 11.42 23.03
N ARG A 386 -8.67 11.14 22.49
CA ARG A 386 -7.36 11.39 23.11
C ARG A 386 -6.24 11.18 22.09
N THR A 387 -5.04 11.59 22.47
CA THR A 387 -3.82 11.27 21.71
C THR A 387 -3.40 9.81 21.91
N PRO A 388 -2.67 9.18 20.97
CA PRO A 388 -2.25 7.80 21.12
C PRO A 388 -0.90 7.63 21.84
N SER A 389 -0.04 8.64 21.87
CA SER A 389 1.32 8.56 22.45
C SER A 389 1.33 8.83 23.96
N LEU A 390 2.36 8.35 24.68
CA LEU A 390 2.59 8.71 26.08
C LEU A 390 3.25 10.08 26.21
N THR A 391 3.95 10.53 25.19
CA THR A 391 4.80 11.71 25.25
C THR A 391 3.98 12.96 25.53
N ASN A 392 4.18 13.56 26.71
CA ASN A 392 3.43 14.72 27.20
C ASN A 392 1.90 14.56 27.16
N PHE A 393 1.39 13.32 27.29
CA PHE A 393 -0.01 12.99 27.00
C PHE A 393 -1.05 13.89 27.70
N SER A 394 -0.82 14.25 28.96
CA SER A 394 -1.76 15.10 29.71
C SER A 394 -1.95 16.49 29.08
N LYS A 395 -0.87 17.12 28.62
CA LYS A 395 -0.94 18.42 27.91
C LYS A 395 -1.50 18.25 26.50
N ALA A 396 -1.09 17.17 25.83
CA ALA A 396 -1.51 16.88 24.47
C ALA A 396 -3.03 16.62 24.40
N ASP A 397 -3.59 15.91 25.37
CA ASP A 397 -5.04 15.65 25.46
C ASP A 397 -5.82 16.93 25.79
N GLU A 398 -5.29 17.82 26.63
CA GLU A 398 -5.90 19.13 26.89
C GLU A 398 -5.94 19.98 25.61
N GLN A 399 -4.84 20.02 24.85
CA GLN A 399 -4.78 20.70 23.56
C GLN A 399 -5.74 20.07 22.54
N LEU A 400 -5.77 18.74 22.46
CA LEU A 400 -6.67 18.00 21.59
C LEU A 400 -8.14 18.31 21.90
N SER A 401 -8.53 18.41 23.17
CA SER A 401 -9.91 18.78 23.56
C SER A 401 -10.29 20.17 23.05
N LYS A 402 -9.39 21.16 23.20
CA LYS A 402 -9.60 22.52 22.69
C LYS A 402 -9.73 22.56 21.17
N LEU A 403 -8.93 21.77 20.45
CA LEU A 403 -9.02 21.65 19.00
C LEU A 403 -10.30 20.92 18.57
N ALA A 404 -10.71 19.88 19.30
CA ALA A 404 -11.95 19.16 19.06
C ALA A 404 -13.17 20.07 19.23
N GLU A 405 -13.21 20.88 20.29
CA GLU A 405 -14.24 21.92 20.49
C GLU A 405 -14.23 22.93 19.33
N LYS A 406 -13.04 23.41 18.95
CA LYS A 406 -12.89 24.39 17.87
C LYS A 406 -13.39 23.87 16.52
N TYR A 407 -13.12 22.61 16.18
CA TYR A 407 -13.35 22.10 14.82
C TYR A 407 -14.58 21.20 14.69
N TRP A 408 -14.90 20.35 15.67
CA TRP A 408 -16.09 19.48 15.62
C TRP A 408 -17.31 20.19 16.20
N ASP A 409 -17.19 20.81 17.37
CA ASP A 409 -18.37 21.38 18.05
C ASP A 409 -18.87 22.65 17.33
N SER A 410 -18.01 23.34 16.58
CA SER A 410 -18.38 24.41 15.66
C SER A 410 -19.03 23.92 14.35
N GLY A 411 -18.94 22.62 14.06
CA GLY A 411 -19.42 22.00 12.83
C GLY A 411 -18.50 22.15 11.61
N LEU A 412 -17.28 22.65 11.78
CA LEU A 412 -16.31 22.80 10.70
C LEU A 412 -15.84 21.45 10.14
N ILE A 413 -15.68 20.45 11.02
CA ILE A 413 -15.44 19.05 10.68
C ILE A 413 -16.70 18.25 11.02
N ALA A 414 -17.20 17.48 10.06
CA ALA A 414 -18.38 16.66 10.23
C ALA A 414 -18.02 15.24 10.72
N THR A 415 -18.95 14.61 11.43
CA THR A 415 -18.84 13.19 11.80
C THR A 415 -19.19 12.28 10.61
N PRO A 416 -18.68 11.03 10.54
CA PRO A 416 -18.84 10.17 9.37
C PRO A 416 -20.29 9.78 9.04
N ASP A 417 -21.23 9.85 9.98
CA ASP A 417 -22.66 9.61 9.73
C ASP A 417 -23.28 10.62 8.76
N LYS A 418 -22.65 11.79 8.57
CA LYS A 418 -23.06 12.81 7.60
C LYS A 418 -22.47 12.61 6.21
N PHE A 419 -21.57 11.64 6.04
CA PHE A 419 -20.85 11.39 4.80
C PHE A 419 -21.83 11.05 3.66
N ASP A 420 -22.69 10.04 3.83
CA ASP A 420 -23.59 9.57 2.77
C ASP A 420 -24.57 10.67 2.31
N GLN A 421 -25.09 11.46 3.25
CA GLN A 421 -25.98 12.59 2.94
C GLN A 421 -25.28 13.71 2.16
N THR A 422 -23.97 13.86 2.36
CA THR A 422 -23.17 14.84 1.61
C THR A 422 -22.77 14.29 0.24
N LEU A 423 -22.34 13.03 0.19
CA LEU A 423 -21.99 12.35 -1.05
C LEU A 423 -23.18 12.33 -2.02
N ALA A 424 -24.40 12.12 -1.54
CA ALA A 424 -25.62 12.16 -2.36
C ALA A 424 -25.90 13.53 -3.03
N LYS A 425 -25.20 14.60 -2.61
CA LYS A 425 -25.30 15.95 -3.21
C LYS A 425 -24.15 16.26 -4.15
N ILE A 426 -23.15 15.39 -4.22
CA ILE A 426 -22.05 15.48 -5.17
C ILE A 426 -22.50 14.74 -6.44
N GLN A 427 -22.13 15.24 -7.61
CA GLN A 427 -22.41 14.54 -8.86
C GLN A 427 -21.43 13.35 -8.98
N PRO A 428 -21.91 12.12 -9.21
CA PRO A 428 -21.02 11.01 -9.51
C PRO A 428 -20.18 11.28 -10.76
N ASP A 429 -18.92 10.86 -10.76
CA ASP A 429 -18.03 10.97 -11.91
C ASP A 429 -18.53 10.10 -13.07
N CYS A 430 -19.00 8.88 -12.79
CA CYS A 430 -19.52 7.99 -13.83
C CYS A 430 -20.66 7.08 -13.34
N GLU A 431 -21.87 7.29 -13.85
CA GLU A 431 -23.01 6.40 -13.61
C GLU A 431 -22.97 5.20 -14.55
N MET A 432 -22.82 3.99 -13.99
CA MET A 432 -22.65 2.75 -14.76
C MET A 432 -23.65 1.69 -14.32
N PRO A 433 -24.15 0.85 -15.23
CA PRO A 433 -25.01 -0.27 -14.86
C PRO A 433 -24.33 -1.27 -13.94
N ASP A 434 -25.14 -2.07 -13.26
CA ASP A 434 -24.69 -3.14 -12.38
C ASP A 434 -23.69 -4.05 -13.12
N SER A 435 -22.64 -4.45 -12.40
CA SER A 435 -21.54 -5.28 -12.92
C SER A 435 -20.62 -4.60 -13.94
N THR A 436 -20.50 -3.27 -13.93
CA THR A 436 -19.48 -2.57 -14.72
C THR A 436 -18.56 -1.77 -13.82
N GLU A 437 -17.29 -1.77 -14.16
CA GLU A 437 -16.27 -0.99 -13.46
C GLU A 437 -15.59 -0.03 -14.44
N TYR A 438 -15.01 1.03 -13.88
CA TYR A 438 -14.33 2.05 -14.66
C TYR A 438 -13.11 2.63 -13.92
N CYS A 439 -12.17 3.21 -14.65
CA CYS A 439 -11.28 4.24 -14.11
C CYS A 439 -11.32 5.47 -15.01
N HIS A 440 -11.04 6.63 -14.41
CA HIS A 440 -10.99 7.92 -15.09
C HIS A 440 -9.55 8.42 -15.11
N HIS A 441 -9.09 8.84 -16.28
CA HIS A 441 -7.81 9.49 -16.46
C HIS A 441 -7.97 10.82 -17.20
N THR A 442 -7.15 11.81 -16.88
CA THR A 442 -6.97 13.02 -17.71
C THR A 442 -5.73 12.88 -18.58
N ILE A 443 -5.84 13.23 -19.87
CA ILE A 443 -4.71 13.33 -20.80
C ILE A 443 -4.85 14.62 -21.57
N ASP A 444 -3.85 15.50 -21.46
CA ASP A 444 -3.82 16.79 -22.16
C ASP A 444 -5.12 17.61 -21.92
N GLY A 445 -5.65 17.57 -20.69
CA GLY A 445 -6.90 18.24 -20.28
C GLY A 445 -8.21 17.54 -20.68
N ASN A 446 -8.14 16.40 -21.38
CA ASN A 446 -9.33 15.64 -21.80
C ASN A 446 -9.57 14.44 -20.89
N SER A 447 -10.84 14.11 -20.64
CA SER A 447 -11.23 12.94 -19.87
C SER A 447 -11.25 11.66 -20.70
N PHE A 448 -10.62 10.61 -20.19
CA PHE A 448 -10.59 9.27 -20.75
C PHE A 448 -11.11 8.28 -19.70
N TYR A 449 -12.13 7.51 -20.07
CA TYR A 449 -12.69 6.47 -19.20
C TYR A 449 -12.35 5.11 -19.78
N PHE A 450 -11.67 4.28 -19.00
CA PHE A 450 -11.62 2.84 -19.28
C PHE A 450 -12.81 2.19 -18.60
N VAL A 451 -13.60 1.46 -19.38
CA VAL A 451 -14.84 0.82 -18.93
C VAL A 451 -14.75 -0.67 -19.20
N SER A 452 -15.09 -1.50 -18.22
CA SER A 452 -15.09 -2.95 -18.37
C SER A 452 -16.34 -3.61 -17.79
N ASN A 453 -17.03 -4.36 -18.64
CA ASN A 453 -18.10 -5.25 -18.21
C ASN A 453 -17.50 -6.41 -17.40
N GLN A 454 -18.00 -6.58 -16.18
CA GLN A 454 -17.55 -7.61 -15.25
C GLN A 454 -18.36 -8.90 -15.36
N THR A 455 -18.99 -9.16 -16.51
CA THR A 455 -19.75 -10.38 -16.82
C THR A 455 -19.40 -10.91 -18.23
N TYR A 456 -19.60 -12.22 -18.47
CA TYR A 456 -19.56 -12.79 -19.82
C TYR A 456 -20.90 -12.66 -20.55
N THR A 457 -21.95 -12.27 -19.85
CA THR A 457 -23.27 -12.05 -20.45
C THR A 457 -23.26 -10.77 -21.27
N GLU A 458 -23.65 -10.89 -22.53
CA GLU A 458 -23.95 -9.73 -23.36
C GLU A 458 -25.10 -8.95 -22.71
N ARG A 459 -25.00 -7.61 -22.73
CA ARG A 459 -26.14 -6.79 -22.36
C ARG A 459 -27.19 -6.93 -23.46
N ILE A 460 -28.28 -7.64 -23.17
CA ILE A 460 -29.48 -7.57 -24.01
C ILE A 460 -30.02 -6.15 -23.85
N LYS A 461 -30.07 -5.43 -24.98
CA LYS A 461 -30.51 -4.03 -25.06
C LYS A 461 -31.95 -3.83 -24.63
#